data_AF-A0A967M4L3-F1
#
_entry.id   AF-A0A967M4L3-F1
#
_cell.length_a   1.000
_cell.length_b   1.000
_cell.length_c   1.000
_cell.angle_alpha   90.00
_cell.angle_beta   90.00
_cell.angle_gamma   90.00
#
_symmetry.space_group_name_H-M   'P 1'
#
loop_
_entity.id
_entity.type
_entity.pdbx_description
1 polymer ?
#
loop_
_entity_poly.entity_id
_entity_poly.type
_entity_poly.pdbx_seq_one_letter_code
_entity_poly.pdbx_strand_id
1 'polypeptide(L)' 'LRRDYKYLSGIYKKIQQLNKKEKAPALLFQESNVVIRSIREHFSPDMDEVLIDDPDVFNEAKDFFKTIMPAQAKILK' A
#
# COMPACT_ATOMS: atom_id res chain seq x y z
N LEU A 1 11.53 -8.71 -3.76
CA LEU A 1 11.39 -9.00 -5.22
C LEU A 1 10.01 -9.53 -5.63
N ARG A 2 9.60 -10.77 -5.30
CA ARG A 2 8.29 -11.31 -5.78
C ARG A 2 7.08 -10.52 -5.27
N ARG A 3 7.13 -10.01 -4.03
CA ARG A 3 6.07 -9.19 -3.42
C ARG A 3 6.00 -7.81 -4.09
N ASP A 4 7.14 -7.14 -4.25
CA ASP A 4 7.24 -5.84 -4.94
C ASP A 4 6.71 -5.90 -6.37
N TYR A 5 7.09 -6.93 -7.12
CA TYR A 5 6.60 -7.13 -8.49
C TYR A 5 5.07 -7.23 -8.55
N LYS A 6 4.46 -8.01 -7.64
CA LYS A 6 3.00 -8.14 -7.56
C LYS A 6 2.33 -6.81 -7.22
N TYR A 7 2.90 -6.05 -6.28
CA TYR A 7 2.39 -4.74 -5.89
C TYR A 7 2.42 -3.74 -7.06
N LEU A 8 3.57 -3.57 -7.71
CA LEU A 8 3.73 -2.66 -8.85
C LEU A 8 2.86 -3.06 -10.04
N SER A 9 2.76 -4.37 -10.31
CA SER A 9 1.86 -4.89 -11.35
C SER A 9 0.38 -4.60 -11.06
N GLY A 10 -0.02 -4.63 -9.79
CA GLY A 10 -1.38 -4.29 -9.34
C GLY A 10 -1.72 -2.82 -9.59
N ILE A 11 -0.80 -1.92 -9.22
CA ILE A 11 -0.93 -0.48 -9.48
C ILE A 11 -1.07 -0.22 -10.98
N TYR A 12 -0.18 -0.79 -11.78
CA TYR A 12 -0.20 -0.60 -13.23
C TYR A 12 -1.54 -1.04 -13.85
N LYS A 13 -2.06 -2.20 -13.45
CA LYS A 13 -3.38 -2.67 -13.91
C LYS A 13 -4.50 -1.71 -13.51
N LYS A 14 -4.47 -1.15 -12.29
CA LYS A 14 -5.47 -0.20 -11.81
C LYS A 14 -5.44 1.10 -12.62
N ILE A 15 -4.24 1.62 -12.91
CA ILE A 15 -4.06 2.79 -13.79
C ILE A 15 -4.65 2.53 -15.18
N GLN A 16 -4.33 1.38 -15.78
CA GLN A 16 -4.86 1.04 -17.11
C GLN A 16 -6.40 0.92 -17.13
N GLN A 17 -7.00 0.41 -16.05
CA GLN A 17 -8.45 0.32 -15.94
C GLN A 17 -9.11 1.70 -15.81
N LEU A 18 -8.54 2.59 -14.99
CA LEU A 18 -9.05 3.96 -14.83
C LEU A 18 -8.88 4.77 -16.12
N ASN A 19 -7.74 4.65 -16.80
CA ASN A 19 -7.50 5.34 -18.07
C ASN A 19 -8.53 4.98 -19.16
N LYS A 20 -9.09 3.77 -19.13
CA LYS A 20 -10.13 3.34 -20.07
C LYS A 20 -11.53 3.86 -19.70
N LYS A 21 -11.76 4.23 -18.44
CA LYS A 21 -13.07 4.63 -17.91
C LYS A 21 -13.22 6.15 -17.85
N GLU A 22 -12.18 6.85 -17.44
CA GLU A 22 -12.21 8.29 -17.19
C GLU A 22 -11.98 9.10 -18.47
N LYS A 23 -12.69 10.23 -18.62
CA LYS A 23 -12.41 11.23 -19.66
C LYS A 23 -11.40 12.25 -19.14
N ALA A 24 -10.44 12.63 -19.98
CA ALA A 24 -9.40 13.58 -19.60
C ALA A 24 -9.95 15.01 -19.36
N PRO A 25 -9.36 15.79 -18.44
CA PRO A 25 -8.26 15.44 -17.52
C PRO A 25 -8.77 14.73 -16.25
N ALA A 26 -8.07 13.68 -15.82
CA ALA A 26 -8.40 12.93 -14.60
C ALA A 26 -7.15 12.42 -13.87
N LEU A 27 -7.18 12.43 -12.54
CA LEU A 27 -6.14 11.84 -11.69
C LEU A 27 -6.31 10.31 -11.66
N LEU A 28 -5.41 9.59 -12.31
CA LEU A 28 -5.50 8.12 -12.42
C LEU A 28 -4.75 7.39 -11.30
N PHE A 29 -3.74 8.02 -10.72
CA PHE A 29 -2.97 7.48 -9.61
C PHE A 29 -2.27 8.60 -8.87
N GLN A 30 -2.32 8.51 -7.55
CA GLN A 30 -1.52 9.30 -6.64
C GLN A 30 -0.72 8.31 -5.80
N GLU A 31 0.59 8.54 -5.70
CA GLU A 31 1.43 7.72 -4.86
C GLU A 31 0.98 7.86 -3.40
N SER A 32 0.83 6.73 -2.71
CA SER A 32 0.43 6.68 -1.32
C SER A 32 1.45 7.38 -0.42
N ASN A 33 0.96 7.84 0.73
CA ASN A 33 1.71 8.53 1.78
C ASN A 33 3.07 7.85 2.06
N VAL A 34 4.11 8.65 2.33
CA VAL A 34 5.50 8.24 2.62
C VAL A 34 5.56 7.07 3.61
N VAL A 35 4.60 6.99 4.53
CA VAL A 35 4.46 5.91 5.52
C VAL A 35 4.38 4.52 4.88
N ILE A 36 3.60 4.31 3.82
CA ILE A 36 3.51 2.98 3.16
C ILE A 36 4.84 2.61 2.51
N ARG A 37 5.53 3.60 1.94
CA ARG A 37 6.87 3.41 1.38
C ARG A 37 7.88 3.04 2.46
N SER A 38 7.86 3.74 3.60
CA SER A 38 8.72 3.44 4.75
C SER A 38 8.45 2.05 5.32
N ILE A 39 7.19 1.65 5.45
CA ILE A 39 6.82 0.28 5.85
C ILE A 39 7.38 -0.72 4.83
N ARG A 40 7.18 -0.53 3.53
CA ARG A 40 7.70 -1.46 2.51
C ARG A 40 9.23 -1.61 2.57
N GLU A 41 9.95 -0.52 2.80
CA GLU A 41 11.41 -0.47 2.74
C GLU A 41 12.06 -0.95 4.05
N HIS A 42 11.44 -0.67 5.20
CA HIS A 42 12.05 -0.92 6.51
C HIS A 42 11.38 -2.05 7.29
N PHE A 43 10.20 -2.55 6.86
CA PHE A 43 9.53 -3.62 7.58
C PHE A 43 10.36 -4.91 7.57
N SER A 44 10.56 -5.45 8.77
CA SER A 44 11.25 -6.72 8.97
C SER A 44 10.37 -7.66 9.80
N PRO A 45 10.36 -8.99 9.53
CA PRO A 45 9.47 -9.94 10.19
C PRO A 45 9.65 -10.08 11.72
N ASP A 46 10.77 -9.58 12.25
CA ASP A 46 11.13 -9.51 13.67
C ASP A 46 10.62 -8.25 14.37
N MET A 47 9.94 -7.34 13.66
CA MET A 47 9.28 -6.21 14.29
C MET A 47 8.03 -6.65 15.06
N ASP A 48 7.98 -6.34 16.35
CA ASP A 48 6.88 -6.71 17.24
C ASP A 48 5.63 -5.86 17.01
N GLU A 49 5.78 -4.55 16.77
CA GLU A 49 4.67 -3.63 16.55
C GLU A 49 5.05 -2.43 15.68
N VAL A 50 4.06 -1.90 14.97
CA VAL A 50 4.13 -0.64 14.22
C VAL A 50 3.03 0.26 14.76
N LEU A 51 3.42 1.33 15.44
CA LEU A 51 2.51 2.32 16.03
C LEU A 51 2.21 3.42 15.01
N ILE A 52 0.92 3.66 14.75
CA ILE A 52 0.46 4.74 13.87
C ILE A 52 -0.59 5.55 14.62
N ASP A 53 -0.26 6.79 14.91
CA ASP A 53 -1.10 7.74 15.66
C ASP A 53 -2.17 8.43 14.80
N ASP A 54 -1.93 8.52 13.49
CA ASP A 54 -2.91 9.04 12.54
C ASP A 54 -3.89 7.93 12.05
N PRO A 55 -5.21 8.10 12.25
CA PRO A 55 -6.19 7.07 11.91
C PRO A 55 -6.36 6.84 10.41
N ASP A 56 -6.16 7.85 9.57
CA ASP A 56 -6.25 7.72 8.12
C ASP A 56 -5.05 6.92 7.60
N VAL A 57 -3.86 7.25 8.10
CA VAL A 57 -2.62 6.51 7.81
C VAL A 57 -2.69 5.07 8.31
N PHE A 58 -3.27 4.83 9.49
CA PHE A 58 -3.45 3.48 10.03
C PHE A 58 -4.32 2.63 9.11
N ASN A 59 -5.42 3.19 8.60
CA ASN A 59 -6.31 2.48 7.68
C ASN A 59 -5.61 2.16 6.36
N GLU A 60 -4.87 3.11 5.79
CA GLU A 60 -4.05 2.89 4.59
C GLU A 60 -3.00 1.79 4.79
N ALA A 61 -2.26 1.84 5.90
CA ALA A 61 -1.26 0.84 6.25
C ALA A 61 -1.91 -0.54 6.42
N LYS A 62 -3.07 -0.62 7.10
CA LYS A 62 -3.81 -1.86 7.30
C LYS A 62 -4.26 -2.49 5.99
N ASP A 63 -4.75 -1.71 5.05
CA ASP A 63 -5.17 -2.23 3.75
C ASP A 63 -3.97 -2.66 2.89
N PHE A 64 -2.83 -1.96 3.02
CA PHE A 64 -1.56 -2.41 2.42
C PHE A 64 -1.11 -3.76 2.99
N PHE A 65 -1.08 -3.90 4.32
CA PHE A 65 -0.71 -5.16 4.97
C PHE A 65 -1.66 -6.30 4.58
N LYS A 66 -2.98 -6.10 4.54
CA LYS A 66 -3.92 -7.12 4.04
C LYS A 66 -3.61 -7.59 2.62
N THR A 67 -3.22 -6.65 1.75
CA THR A 67 -2.99 -6.93 0.33
C THR A 67 -1.66 -7.65 0.09
N ILE A 68 -0.61 -7.29 0.84
CA ILE A 68 0.77 -7.73 0.57
C ILE A 68 1.29 -8.74 1.59
N MET A 69 0.88 -8.61 2.86
CA MET A 69 1.38 -9.36 4.01
C MET A 69 0.26 -9.66 5.03
N PRO A 70 -0.79 -10.40 4.62
CA PRO A 70 -2.00 -10.56 5.44
C PRO A 70 -1.74 -11.25 6.79
N ALA A 71 -0.71 -12.10 6.86
CA ALA A 71 -0.31 -12.77 8.10
C ALA A 71 0.28 -11.81 9.15
N GLN A 72 0.81 -10.67 8.72
CA GLN A 72 1.46 -9.66 9.56
C GLN A 72 0.52 -8.50 9.92
N ALA A 73 -0.74 -8.47 9.44
CA ALA A 73 -1.67 -7.37 9.70
C ALA A 73 -2.03 -7.18 11.19
N LYS A 74 -1.67 -8.14 12.06
CA LYS A 74 -1.92 -8.10 13.51
C LYS A 74 -0.92 -7.26 14.31
N ILE A 75 0.18 -6.82 13.69
CA ILE A 75 1.24 -6.05 14.36
C ILE A 75 0.98 -4.52 14.35
N LEU A 76 0.04 -4.08 13.52
CA LEU A 76 -0.37 -2.67 13.44
C LEU A 76 -1.18 -2.31 14.69
N LYS A 77 -0.76 -1.25 15.37
CA LYS A 77 -1.44 -0.71 16.55
C LYS A 77 -1.69 0.79 16.43
#